data_AF-A0A7K4MT17-F1
#
_entry.id   AF-A0A7K4MT17-F1
#
_cell.length_a   1.000
_cell.length_b   1.000
_cell.length_c   1.000
_cell.angle_alpha   90.00
_cell.angle_beta   90.00
_cell.angle_gamma   90.00
#
_symmetry.space_group_name_H-M   'P 1'
#
loop_
_entity.id
_entity.type
_entity.pdbx_description
1 polymer ?
#
loop_
_entity_poly.entity_id
_entity_poly.type
_entity_poly.pdbx_seq_one_letter_code
_entity_poly.pdbx_strand_id
1 'polypeptide(L)'
;SASGSAAEGIIGTLKTNEQGFTQFQWSETFGIDASAAAASGFNYSGVEKHYHGDYAGRVFNHDTGDNLLDTSGTATNIVAEYQTPDLDYGDLGTLKTLKYVKISATPEGTVATKLRIRYNFDDPDTPQPSDYSLSIDKPSIFGTAAFGATAGHVFGASSDPITRQVVEGSGHSNYFRIFSDDQNSPYTVNGLYIDYVPSGRQ
;
A
#
# COMPACT_ATOMS: atom_id res chain seq x y z
N SER A 1 -7.46 26.89 9.36
CA SER A 1 -6.91 25.98 10.36
C SER A 1 -7.07 24.58 9.80
N ALA A 2 -5.96 23.89 9.52
CA ALA A 2 -6.03 22.52 9.03
C ALA A 2 -6.59 21.65 10.18
N SER A 3 -7.71 20.99 9.93
CA SER A 3 -8.13 19.86 10.75
C SER A 3 -7.27 18.67 10.32
N GLY A 4 -6.80 17.86 11.28
CA GLY A 4 -5.83 16.80 11.02
C GLY A 4 -6.20 15.78 9.93
N SER A 5 -7.49 15.71 9.55
CA SER A 5 -8.01 14.85 8.47
C SER A 5 -7.55 15.22 7.05
N ALA A 6 -6.83 16.32 6.85
CA ALA A 6 -6.30 16.73 5.55
C ALA A 6 -4.83 17.20 5.62
N ALA A 7 -4.09 16.79 6.67
CA ALA A 7 -2.68 17.12 6.78
C ALA A 7 -1.86 16.29 5.78
N GLU A 8 -1.05 16.96 4.97
CA GLU A 8 -0.12 16.34 4.02
C GLU A 8 1.31 16.43 4.55
N GLY A 9 2.13 15.42 4.28
CA GLY A 9 3.51 15.36 4.72
C GLY A 9 4.37 14.49 3.81
N ILE A 10 5.68 14.57 3.98
CA ILE A 10 6.66 13.80 3.21
C ILE A 10 7.63 13.14 4.19
N ILE A 11 7.83 11.83 4.03
CA ILE A 11 8.86 11.06 4.72
C ILE A 11 9.96 10.73 3.72
N GLY A 12 11.21 11.00 4.12
CA GLY A 12 12.40 10.61 3.37
C GLY A 12 13.29 9.68 4.19
N THR A 13 13.74 8.58 3.60
CA THR A 13 14.69 7.66 4.23
C THR A 13 15.80 7.25 3.28
N LEU A 14 16.99 7.00 3.82
CA LEU A 14 18.11 6.40 3.07
C LEU A 14 17.99 4.88 3.19
N LYS A 15 17.64 4.21 2.10
CA LYS A 15 17.56 2.75 2.04
C LYS A 15 18.73 2.20 1.24
N THR A 16 19.43 1.23 1.81
CA THR A 16 20.45 0.45 1.09
C THR A 16 19.79 -0.80 0.50
N ASN A 17 19.89 -0.98 -0.81
CA ASN A 17 19.37 -2.18 -1.47
C ASN A 17 20.29 -3.40 -1.24
N GLU A 18 19.84 -4.59 -1.61
CA GLU A 18 20.61 -5.84 -1.46
C GLU A 18 21.96 -5.83 -2.22
N GLN A 19 22.10 -4.94 -3.20
CA GLN A 19 23.32 -4.76 -4.00
C GLN A 19 24.27 -3.72 -3.37
N GLY A 20 23.94 -3.18 -2.20
CA GLY A 20 24.79 -2.23 -1.47
C GLY A 20 24.66 -0.77 -1.91
N PHE A 21 23.74 -0.44 -2.82
CA PHE A 21 23.49 0.95 -3.23
C PHE A 21 22.52 1.63 -2.26
N THR A 22 22.96 2.72 -1.64
CA THR A 22 22.12 3.58 -0.80
C THR A 22 21.47 4.66 -1.63
N GLN A 23 20.15 4.76 -1.57
CA GLN A 23 19.37 5.77 -2.28
C GLN A 23 18.30 6.35 -1.35
N PHE A 24 17.91 7.60 -1.61
CA PHE A 24 16.74 8.17 -0.96
C PHE A 24 15.47 7.47 -1.47
N GLN A 25 14.60 7.14 -0.54
CA GLN A 25 13.24 6.69 -0.77
C GLN A 25 12.31 7.73 -0.13
N TRP A 26 11.21 8.01 -0.80
CA TRP A 26 10.25 9.01 -0.37
C TRP A 26 8.86 8.40 -0.29
N SER A 27 8.08 8.85 0.67
CA SER A 27 6.66 8.57 0.77
C SER A 27 5.93 9.86 1.10
N GLU A 28 4.75 10.02 0.53
CA GLU A 28 3.79 11.00 1.00
C GLU A 28 3.00 10.41 2.17
N THR A 29 2.56 11.26 3.10
CA THR A 29 1.69 10.91 4.21
C THR A 29 0.48 11.81 4.18
N PHE A 30 -0.69 11.24 4.46
CA PHE A 30 -1.94 11.97 4.55
C PHE A 30 -2.64 11.67 5.89
N GLY A 31 -3.20 12.69 6.53
CA GLY A 31 -3.98 12.57 7.76
C GLY A 31 -3.20 12.61 9.07
N ILE A 32 -1.87 12.80 9.03
CA ILE A 32 -1.03 12.90 10.24
C ILE A 32 -0.82 14.37 10.59
N ASP A 33 -1.48 14.84 11.66
CA ASP A 33 -1.30 16.19 12.21
C ASP A 33 -0.14 16.24 13.21
N ALA A 34 1.09 16.23 12.69
CA ALA A 34 2.33 16.33 13.49
C ALA A 34 2.79 17.79 13.64
N SER A 35 1.87 18.67 14.05
CA SER A 35 2.09 20.11 14.18
C SER A 35 3.22 20.51 15.15
N ALA A 36 3.44 19.70 16.18
CA ALA A 36 4.54 19.86 17.13
C ALA A 36 5.61 18.82 16.82
N ALA A 37 6.87 19.28 16.74
CA ALA A 37 8.04 18.52 16.32
C ALA A 37 7.98 17.03 16.72
N ALA A 38 8.15 16.14 15.74
CA ALA A 38 8.38 14.74 16.01
C ALA A 38 9.65 14.62 16.86
N ALA A 39 9.50 14.05 18.06
CA ALA A 39 10.60 13.85 18.99
C ALA A 39 10.82 12.35 19.19
N SER A 40 12.09 11.93 19.18
CA SER A 40 12.48 10.59 19.61
C SER A 40 13.18 10.64 20.98
N GLY A 41 13.01 9.58 21.76
CA GLY A 41 13.67 9.45 23.06
C GLY A 41 13.58 8.03 23.60
N PHE A 42 14.46 7.69 24.55
CA PHE A 42 14.46 6.36 25.17
C PHE A 42 13.52 6.31 26.38
N ASN A 43 12.71 5.26 26.48
CA ASN A 43 11.90 5.00 27.66
C ASN A 43 12.73 4.43 28.82
N TYR A 44 12.10 4.16 29.96
CA TYR A 44 12.76 3.61 31.16
C TYR A 44 13.45 2.25 30.94
N SER A 45 13.09 1.54 29.87
CA SER A 45 13.70 0.26 29.45
C SER A 45 14.78 0.43 28.38
N GLY A 46 15.16 1.67 28.04
CA GLY A 46 16.15 1.95 27.01
C GLY A 46 15.66 1.69 25.58
N VAL A 47 14.35 1.63 25.34
CA VAL A 47 13.77 1.46 24.00
C VAL A 47 13.43 2.83 23.43
N GLU A 48 13.88 3.11 22.21
CA GLU A 48 13.54 4.35 21.51
C GLU A 48 12.05 4.39 21.18
N LYS A 49 11.45 5.56 21.37
CA LYS A 49 10.05 5.86 21.12
C LYS A 49 9.95 7.16 20.37
N HIS A 50 9.04 7.18 19.39
CA HIS A 50 8.76 8.33 18.56
C HIS A 50 7.40 8.90 18.95
N TYR A 51 7.36 10.21 19.20
CA TYR A 51 6.14 10.92 19.57
C TYR A 51 5.93 12.11 18.64
N HIS A 52 4.68 12.43 18.37
CA HIS A 52 4.29 13.68 17.72
C HIS A 52 3.13 14.34 18.47
N GLY A 53 3.01 15.66 18.34
CA GLY A 53 1.90 16.40 18.92
C GLY A 53 1.04 17.10 17.89
N ASP A 54 -0.22 17.34 18.24
CA ASP A 54 -1.19 18.03 17.41
C ASP A 54 -1.41 19.50 17.85
N TYR A 55 -2.18 20.25 17.06
CA TYR A 55 -2.48 21.64 17.36
C TYR A 55 -3.37 21.82 18.61
N ALA A 56 -3.94 20.74 19.15
CA ALA A 56 -4.75 20.74 20.37
C ALA A 56 -3.93 20.41 21.64
N GLY A 57 -2.62 20.20 21.53
CA GLY A 57 -1.72 19.96 22.66
C GLY A 57 -1.72 18.52 23.19
N ARG A 58 -2.15 17.55 22.36
CA ARG A 58 -2.14 16.11 22.67
C ARG A 58 -0.87 15.48 22.10
N VAL A 59 -0.47 14.35 22.67
CA VAL A 59 0.75 13.61 22.29
C VAL A 59 0.39 12.19 21.89
N PHE A 60 0.90 11.76 20.74
CA PHE A 60 0.66 10.46 20.14
C PHE A 60 1.95 9.67 19.96
N ASN A 61 1.86 8.33 19.99
CA ASN A 61 2.92 7.49 19.45
C ASN A 61 2.91 7.63 17.93
N HIS A 62 4.08 7.91 17.34
CA HIS A 62 4.18 8.17 15.90
C HIS A 62 4.21 6.87 15.06
N ASP A 63 4.74 5.77 15.61
CA ASP A 63 5.10 4.55 14.89
C ASP A 63 4.46 3.29 15.51
N THR A 64 3.24 3.42 16.04
CA THR A 64 2.57 2.30 16.73
C THR A 64 1.12 2.13 16.27
N GLY A 65 0.77 0.92 15.85
CA GLY A 65 -0.60 0.51 15.52
C GLY A 65 -0.90 0.51 14.02
N ASP A 66 -2.13 0.10 13.69
CA ASP A 66 -2.65 -0.08 12.33
C ASP A 66 -3.71 1.00 11.96
N ASN A 67 -3.80 2.06 12.76
CA ASN A 67 -4.81 3.11 12.61
C ASN A 67 -4.27 4.46 13.08
N LEU A 68 -4.84 5.55 12.54
CA LEU A 68 -4.64 6.88 13.12
C LEU A 68 -5.64 7.11 14.25
N LEU A 69 -5.31 8.03 15.17
CA LEU A 69 -6.21 8.45 16.23
C LEU A 69 -6.62 9.90 15.97
N ASP A 70 -7.93 10.16 15.97
CA ASP A 70 -8.47 11.49 15.73
C ASP A 70 -8.39 12.42 16.96
N THR A 71 -9.08 13.56 16.88
CA THR A 71 -9.14 14.53 17.98
C THR A 71 -9.85 14.08 19.24
N SER A 72 -10.63 13.01 19.15
CA SER A 72 -11.36 12.38 20.24
C SER A 72 -10.70 11.09 20.75
N GLY A 73 -9.60 10.65 20.13
CA GLY A 73 -8.98 9.36 20.42
C GLY A 73 -9.67 8.17 19.75
N THR A 74 -10.52 8.44 18.75
CA THR A 74 -11.20 7.42 17.95
C THR A 74 -10.29 6.97 16.81
N ALA A 75 -10.27 5.66 16.55
CA ALA A 75 -9.51 5.08 15.45
C ALA A 75 -10.11 5.47 14.09
N THR A 76 -9.28 6.01 13.21
CA THR A 76 -9.62 6.35 11.83
C THR A 76 -8.83 5.48 10.86
N ASN A 77 -9.42 5.24 9.69
CA ASN A 77 -8.79 4.47 8.63
C ASN A 77 -7.50 5.14 8.14
N ILE A 78 -6.60 4.31 7.61
CA ILE A 78 -5.41 4.74 6.88
C ILE A 78 -5.65 4.48 5.41
N VAL A 79 -5.48 5.53 4.59
CA VAL A 79 -5.45 5.39 3.14
C VAL A 79 -4.04 5.00 2.73
N ALA A 80 -3.86 3.74 2.36
CA ALA A 80 -2.60 3.23 1.82
C ALA A 80 -2.71 3.14 0.30
N GLU A 81 -1.76 3.73 -0.43
CA GLU A 81 -1.76 3.71 -1.89
C GLU A 81 -0.36 3.46 -2.45
N TYR A 82 -0.25 2.49 -3.35
CA TYR A 82 0.89 2.30 -4.22
C TYR A 82 0.41 2.39 -5.67
N GLN A 83 1.02 3.28 -6.46
CA GLN A 83 0.70 3.43 -7.87
C GLN A 83 1.97 3.33 -8.73
N THR A 84 1.87 2.56 -9.82
CA THR A 84 2.90 2.55 -10.86
C THR A 84 2.78 3.78 -11.77
N PRO A 85 3.86 4.18 -12.46
CA PRO A 85 3.72 5.02 -13.65
C PRO A 85 2.79 4.36 -14.67
N ASP A 86 2.30 5.15 -15.64
CA ASP A 86 1.66 4.59 -16.82
C ASP A 86 2.66 3.75 -17.61
N LEU A 87 2.31 2.49 -17.84
CA LEU A 87 3.12 1.51 -18.54
C LEU A 87 2.62 1.37 -19.98
N ASP A 88 3.51 1.59 -20.94
CA ASP A 88 3.32 1.37 -22.37
C ASP A 88 4.01 0.08 -22.87
N TYR A 89 4.66 -0.65 -21.96
CA TYR A 89 5.41 -1.88 -22.20
C TYR A 89 6.45 -1.74 -23.33
N GLY A 90 6.99 -0.54 -23.52
CA GLY A 90 8.02 -0.23 -24.51
C GLY A 90 7.50 0.07 -25.92
N ASP A 91 6.18 0.07 -26.14
CA ASP A 91 5.57 0.47 -27.41
C ASP A 91 4.15 1.03 -27.20
N LEU A 92 4.01 2.35 -27.22
CA LEU A 92 2.71 3.03 -27.09
C LEU A 92 1.78 2.79 -28.30
N GLY A 93 2.29 2.42 -29.48
CA GLY A 93 1.47 2.30 -30.70
C GLY A 93 0.64 1.02 -30.78
N THR A 94 0.96 0.02 -29.95
CA THR A 94 0.28 -1.28 -29.97
C THR A 94 -0.79 -1.35 -28.88
N LEU A 95 -2.02 -1.70 -29.27
CA LEU A 95 -3.11 -1.97 -28.32
C LEU A 95 -2.80 -3.26 -27.54
N LYS A 96 -2.92 -3.21 -26.21
CA LYS A 96 -2.61 -4.32 -25.32
C LYS A 96 -3.86 -4.72 -24.56
N THR A 97 -4.21 -6.00 -24.61
CA THR A 97 -5.30 -6.56 -23.82
C THR A 97 -4.72 -7.28 -22.62
N LEU A 98 -5.02 -6.81 -21.41
CA LEU A 98 -4.57 -7.48 -20.18
C LEU A 98 -5.38 -8.76 -19.96
N LYS A 99 -4.72 -9.80 -19.43
CA LYS A 99 -5.37 -11.08 -19.09
C LYS A 99 -5.38 -11.34 -17.59
N TYR A 100 -4.21 -11.22 -16.98
CA TYR A 100 -4.09 -11.34 -15.54
C TYR A 100 -2.91 -10.53 -15.02
N VAL A 101 -3.03 -10.11 -13.78
CA VAL A 101 -1.97 -9.48 -13.00
C VAL A 101 -1.67 -10.40 -11.83
N LYS A 102 -0.39 -10.69 -11.59
CA LYS A 102 0.06 -11.34 -10.37
C LYS A 102 0.67 -10.29 -9.47
N ILE A 103 0.20 -10.21 -8.24
CA ILE A 103 0.69 -9.29 -7.22
C ILE A 103 1.46 -10.12 -6.20
N SER A 104 2.74 -9.77 -5.99
CA SER A 104 3.50 -10.26 -4.85
C SER A 104 3.44 -9.23 -3.74
N ALA A 105 2.90 -9.61 -2.60
CA ALA A 105 2.77 -8.74 -1.45
C ALA A 105 3.02 -9.48 -0.15
N THR A 106 3.68 -8.84 0.80
CA THR A 106 3.97 -9.36 2.15
C THR A 106 2.97 -8.74 3.13
N PRO A 107 1.96 -9.48 3.60
CA PRO A 107 1.05 -8.98 4.63
C PRO A 107 1.67 -9.17 6.03
N GLU A 108 1.60 -8.16 6.89
CA GLU A 108 1.96 -8.31 8.32
C GLU A 108 0.78 -8.87 9.16
N GLY A 109 -0.43 -8.78 8.62
CA GLY A 109 -1.65 -9.24 9.27
C GLY A 109 -2.77 -9.56 8.28
N THR A 110 -4.02 -9.39 8.73
CA THR A 110 -5.17 -9.46 7.81
C THR A 110 -5.16 -8.18 6.98
N VAL A 111 -5.40 -8.28 5.68
CA VAL A 111 -5.37 -7.15 4.73
C VAL A 111 -6.60 -7.18 3.84
N ALA A 112 -7.15 -6.01 3.49
CA ALA A 112 -8.27 -5.89 2.54
C ALA A 112 -7.92 -4.90 1.42
N THR A 113 -7.08 -5.36 0.49
CA THR A 113 -6.54 -4.51 -0.58
C THR A 113 -7.37 -4.61 -1.84
N LYS A 114 -7.30 -3.55 -2.66
CA LYS A 114 -7.95 -3.48 -3.97
C LYS A 114 -6.94 -3.16 -5.04
N LEU A 115 -7.17 -3.70 -6.23
CA LEU A 115 -6.45 -3.37 -7.46
C LEU A 115 -7.33 -2.51 -8.35
N ARG A 116 -6.84 -1.33 -8.70
CA ARG A 116 -7.39 -0.48 -9.76
C ARG A 116 -6.47 -0.47 -10.97
N ILE A 117 -7.09 -0.56 -12.14
CA ILE A 117 -6.43 -0.41 -13.43
C ILE A 117 -7.15 0.69 -14.18
N ARG A 118 -6.39 1.63 -14.75
CA ARG A 118 -6.92 2.60 -15.71
C ARG A 118 -6.10 2.57 -16.98
N TYR A 119 -6.79 2.62 -18.10
CA TYR A 119 -6.22 2.60 -19.44
C TYR A 119 -6.10 4.01 -20.01
N ASN A 120 -5.11 4.21 -20.87
CA ASN A 120 -4.90 5.43 -21.66
C ASN A 120 -4.90 6.71 -20.81
N PHE A 121 -4.16 6.73 -19.70
CA PHE A 121 -4.07 7.89 -18.80
C PHE A 121 -5.39 8.29 -18.16
N ASP A 122 -6.23 7.31 -17.81
CA ASP A 122 -7.57 7.52 -17.22
C ASP A 122 -8.51 8.31 -18.15
N ASP A 123 -8.37 8.09 -19.45
CA ASP A 123 -9.23 8.66 -20.47
C ASP A 123 -10.70 8.24 -20.24
N PRO A 124 -11.63 9.20 -20.05
CA PRO A 124 -13.05 8.91 -19.81
C PRO A 124 -13.75 8.31 -21.03
N ASP A 125 -13.21 8.50 -22.24
CA ASP A 125 -13.75 7.93 -23.47
C ASP A 125 -13.31 6.46 -23.68
N THR A 126 -12.33 6.00 -22.91
CA THR A 126 -11.89 4.61 -22.89
C THR A 126 -12.63 3.83 -21.78
N PRO A 127 -13.23 2.66 -22.07
CA PRO A 127 -13.87 1.84 -21.04
C PRO A 127 -12.91 1.44 -19.91
N GLN A 128 -13.24 1.82 -18.67
CA GLN A 128 -12.42 1.54 -17.48
C GLN A 128 -13.05 0.39 -16.65
N PRO A 129 -12.26 -0.61 -16.22
CA PRO A 129 -12.76 -1.68 -15.36
C PRO A 129 -13.04 -1.17 -13.95
N SER A 130 -13.96 -1.85 -13.26
CA SER A 130 -14.18 -1.63 -11.83
C SER A 130 -12.98 -2.12 -10.98
N ASP A 131 -12.90 -1.66 -9.73
CA ASP A 131 -11.82 -2.08 -8.83
C ASP A 131 -11.97 -3.55 -8.43
N TYR A 132 -10.87 -4.30 -8.47
CA TYR A 132 -10.83 -5.71 -8.08
C TYR A 132 -10.48 -5.84 -6.60
N SER A 133 -11.27 -6.57 -5.83
CA SER A 133 -10.90 -6.93 -4.46
C SER A 133 -9.85 -8.03 -4.48
N LEU A 134 -8.74 -7.82 -3.78
CA LEU A 134 -7.65 -8.79 -3.66
C LEU A 134 -7.72 -9.47 -2.30
N SER A 135 -7.67 -10.80 -2.31
CA SER A 135 -7.39 -11.59 -1.11
C SER A 135 -5.93 -12.01 -1.15
N ILE A 136 -5.14 -11.56 -0.18
CA ILE A 136 -3.74 -11.94 0.00
C ILE A 136 -3.70 -12.90 1.17
N ASP A 137 -3.23 -14.12 0.92
CA ASP A 137 -3.12 -15.14 1.96
C ASP A 137 -2.06 -14.73 2.99
N LYS A 138 -2.33 -14.93 4.27
CA LYS A 138 -1.38 -14.60 5.33
C LYS A 138 -0.69 -15.88 5.83
N PRO A 139 0.66 -15.90 5.92
CA PRO A 139 1.37 -17.03 6.50
C PRO A 139 1.10 -17.15 8.00
N SER A 140 0.96 -18.39 8.48
CA SER A 140 0.89 -18.68 9.91
C SER A 140 2.29 -18.66 10.53
N ILE A 141 2.53 -17.76 11.47
CA ILE A 141 3.80 -17.66 12.21
C ILE A 141 3.66 -18.35 13.57
N PHE A 142 4.63 -19.21 13.91
CA PHE A 142 4.65 -19.93 15.19
C PHE A 142 4.78 -18.94 16.36
N GLY A 143 3.97 -19.12 17.41
CA GLY A 143 3.96 -18.26 18.59
C GLY A 143 3.04 -17.04 18.52
N THR A 144 2.51 -16.68 17.35
CA THR A 144 1.53 -15.59 17.16
C THR A 144 0.23 -16.04 16.52
N ALA A 145 0.25 -17.07 15.66
CA ALA A 145 -0.96 -17.59 15.02
C ALA A 145 -1.76 -18.50 15.97
N ALA A 146 -3.06 -18.22 16.12
CA ALA A 146 -3.99 -19.06 16.88
C ALA A 146 -4.60 -20.15 15.98
N PHE A 147 -4.50 -21.41 16.41
CA PHE A 147 -5.08 -22.55 15.69
C PHE A 147 -6.62 -22.44 15.64
N GLY A 148 -7.20 -22.54 14.44
CA GLY A 148 -8.66 -22.47 14.25
C GLY A 148 -9.27 -21.06 14.28
N ALA A 149 -8.44 -20.00 14.31
CA ALA A 149 -8.95 -18.64 14.14
C ALA A 149 -9.45 -18.42 12.70
N THR A 150 -10.71 -18.04 12.58
CA THR A 150 -11.54 -18.09 11.36
C THR A 150 -11.18 -17.10 10.25
N ALA A 151 -10.02 -16.45 10.23
CA ALA A 151 -9.67 -15.54 9.13
C ALA A 151 -8.17 -15.43 8.88
N GLY A 152 -7.74 -15.86 7.69
CA GLY A 152 -6.51 -15.40 7.04
C GLY A 152 -5.25 -16.23 7.26
N HIS A 153 -5.14 -16.99 8.35
CA HIS A 153 -3.92 -17.74 8.65
C HIS A 153 -3.88 -19.08 7.90
N VAL A 154 -2.99 -19.19 6.92
CA VAL A 154 -2.77 -20.43 6.15
C VAL A 154 -1.46 -21.08 6.61
N PHE A 155 -1.54 -22.33 7.07
CA PHE A 155 -0.36 -23.09 7.49
C PHE A 155 0.49 -23.46 6.27
N GLY A 156 1.79 -23.17 6.33
CA GLY A 156 2.72 -23.43 5.22
C GLY A 156 2.61 -22.46 4.04
N ALA A 157 1.92 -21.32 4.19
CA ALA A 157 1.89 -20.30 3.15
C ALA A 157 3.25 -19.59 3.01
N SER A 158 3.51 -19.06 1.82
CA SER A 158 4.70 -18.24 1.54
C SER A 158 4.70 -16.98 2.41
N SER A 159 5.89 -16.50 2.80
CA SER A 159 6.06 -15.15 3.38
C SER A 159 5.57 -14.07 2.42
N ASP A 160 5.82 -14.29 1.13
CA ASP A 160 5.52 -13.39 0.03
C ASP A 160 4.56 -14.11 -0.92
N PRO A 161 3.27 -14.27 -0.55
CA PRO A 161 2.27 -14.87 -1.41
C PRO A 161 2.14 -14.11 -2.74
N ILE A 162 1.80 -14.85 -3.79
CA ILE A 162 1.49 -14.29 -5.10
C ILE A 162 0.02 -14.52 -5.40
N THR A 163 -0.77 -13.44 -5.41
CA THR A 163 -2.19 -13.49 -5.77
C THR A 163 -2.33 -13.20 -7.26
N ARG A 164 -3.00 -14.09 -7.98
CA ARG A 164 -3.34 -13.89 -9.40
C ARG A 164 -4.75 -13.32 -9.52
N GLN A 165 -4.86 -12.12 -10.09
CA GLN A 165 -6.12 -11.48 -10.42
C GLN A 165 -6.36 -11.54 -11.93
N VAL A 166 -7.50 -12.08 -12.36
CA VAL A 166 -7.96 -11.96 -13.76
C VAL A 166 -8.51 -10.56 -13.95
N VAL A 167 -8.09 -9.91 -15.03
CA VAL A 167 -8.42 -8.51 -15.31
C VAL A 167 -9.00 -8.38 -16.71
N GLU A 168 -9.68 -7.28 -16.96
CA GLU A 168 -10.31 -6.99 -18.25
C GLU A 168 -9.93 -5.60 -18.76
N GLY A 169 -10.15 -5.40 -20.06
CA GLY A 169 -9.88 -4.16 -20.74
C GLY A 169 -8.63 -4.20 -21.62
N SER A 170 -8.52 -3.16 -22.44
CA SER A 170 -7.45 -3.00 -23.40
C SER A 170 -7.10 -1.53 -23.56
N GLY A 171 -5.82 -1.23 -23.70
CA GLY A 171 -5.34 0.13 -23.91
C GLY A 171 -3.94 0.15 -24.51
N HIS A 172 -3.48 1.34 -24.88
CA HIS A 172 -2.12 1.59 -25.35
C HIS A 172 -1.15 1.75 -24.17
N SER A 173 -1.65 2.36 -23.09
CA SER A 173 -1.00 2.45 -21.79
C SER A 173 -1.97 2.09 -20.67
N ASN A 174 -1.45 1.77 -19.49
CA ASN A 174 -2.24 1.67 -18.27
C ASN A 174 -1.36 1.85 -17.02
N TYR A 175 -1.96 2.27 -15.91
CA TYR A 175 -1.33 2.19 -14.59
C TYR A 175 -2.01 1.13 -13.72
N PHE A 176 -1.29 0.69 -12.68
CA PHE A 176 -1.82 -0.15 -11.61
C PHE A 176 -1.76 0.61 -10.31
N ARG A 177 -2.87 0.60 -9.56
CA ARG A 177 -2.95 1.14 -8.21
C ARG A 177 -3.41 0.06 -7.25
N ILE A 178 -2.59 -0.22 -6.24
CA ILE A 178 -2.96 -1.10 -5.12
C ILE A 178 -3.25 -0.19 -3.93
N PHE A 179 -4.44 -0.30 -3.37
CA PHE A 179 -4.85 0.58 -2.29
C PHE A 179 -5.77 -0.09 -1.27
N SER A 180 -5.82 0.48 -0.07
CA SER A 180 -6.77 0.17 1.00
C SER A 180 -7.16 1.46 1.73
N ASP A 181 -8.32 1.42 2.39
CA ASP A 181 -8.85 2.50 3.24
C ASP A 181 -9.58 1.82 4.39
N ASP A 182 -8.81 1.35 5.36
CA ASP A 182 -9.28 0.58 6.51
C ASP A 182 -8.32 0.71 7.71
N GLN A 183 -8.55 -0.10 8.74
CA GLN A 183 -7.71 -0.21 9.94
C GLN A 183 -7.06 -1.60 10.02
N ASN A 184 -6.91 -2.25 8.87
CA ASN A 184 -6.28 -3.56 8.77
C ASN A 184 -4.75 -3.40 8.81
N SER A 185 -4.06 -4.52 9.02
CA SER A 185 -2.61 -4.50 9.17
C SER A 185 -1.90 -4.06 7.89
N PRO A 186 -0.69 -3.49 8.01
CA PRO A 186 0.08 -3.04 6.86
C PRO A 186 0.51 -4.20 5.95
N TYR A 187 0.85 -3.83 4.71
CA TYR A 187 1.37 -4.74 3.70
C TYR A 187 2.43 -4.07 2.85
N THR A 188 3.39 -4.86 2.36
CA THR A 188 4.39 -4.41 1.40
C THR A 188 4.05 -4.95 0.01
N VAL A 189 4.05 -4.09 -1.01
CA VAL A 189 3.96 -4.51 -2.41
C VAL A 189 5.38 -4.76 -2.93
N ASN A 190 5.72 -6.03 -3.19
CA ASN A 190 7.06 -6.42 -3.65
C ASN A 190 7.19 -6.34 -5.17
N GLY A 191 6.10 -6.64 -5.89
CA GLY A 191 6.14 -6.66 -7.34
C GLY A 191 4.79 -6.92 -8.00
N LEU A 192 4.74 -6.51 -9.27
CA LEU A 192 3.61 -6.70 -10.18
C LEU A 192 4.12 -7.44 -11.42
N TYR A 193 3.44 -8.51 -11.79
CA TYR A 193 3.71 -9.26 -13.02
C TYR A 193 2.48 -9.24 -13.91
N ILE A 194 2.64 -8.67 -15.10
CA ILE A 194 1.53 -8.42 -16.02
C ILE A 194 1.59 -9.42 -17.17
N ASP A 195 0.46 -10.04 -17.45
CA ASP A 195 0.24 -10.81 -18.67
C ASP A 195 -0.71 -10.06 -19.59
N TYR A 196 -0.24 -9.81 -20.81
CA TYR A 196 -0.97 -9.10 -21.83
C TYR A 196 -0.78 -9.73 -23.20
N VAL A 197 -1.76 -9.53 -24.06
CA VAL A 197 -1.69 -9.91 -25.47
C VAL A 197 -1.61 -8.63 -26.31
N PRO A 198 -0.51 -8.40 -27.05
CA PRO A 198 -0.43 -7.30 -27.99
C PRO A 198 -1.30 -7.59 -29.23
N SER A 199 -2.00 -6.57 -29.71
CA SER A 199 -2.72 -6.61 -30.99
C SER A 199 -1.78 -6.29 -32.15
N GLY A 200 -2.28 -6.42 -33.38
CA GLY A 200 -1.60 -5.88 -34.56
C GLY A 200 -1.47 -4.35 -34.48
N ARG A 201 -0.44 -3.82 -35.13
CA ARG A 201 -0.21 -2.38 -35.27
C ARG A 201 -1.22 -1.81 -36.29
N GLN A 202 -1.89 -0.72 -35.94
CA GLN A 202 -2.69 0.08 -36.89
C GLN A 202 -1.78 0.99 -37.72
#